data_AF-A0A0X8L3I5-F1
#
_entry.id   AF-A0A0X8L3I5-F1
#
_cell.length_a   1.000
_cell.length_b   1.000
_cell.length_c   1.000
_cell.angle_alpha   90.00
_cell.angle_beta   90.00
_cell.angle_gamma   90.00
#
_symmetry.space_group_name_H-M   'P 1'
#
loop_
_entity.id
_entity.type
_entity.pdbx_description
1 polymer ?
#
loop_
_entity_poly.entity_id
_entity_poly.type
_entity_poly.pdbx_seq_one_letter_code
_entity_poly.pdbx_strand_id
1 'polypeptide(L)'
;MKKFDLEKNKALKLANELKQGNAARFGVPPEPKLDKREQRRLDQEKGLVPFACKLDSHLVKQLQEHATQHEGGMSEALADLLVKAGLERKAAN
;
A
#
# COMPACT_ATOMS: atom_id res chain seq x y z
N MET A 1 24.53 20.44 26.69
CA MET A 1 23.67 19.49 27.46
C MET A 1 24.57 18.50 28.19
N LYS A 2 24.26 18.17 29.45
CA LYS A 2 25.11 17.31 30.29
C LYS A 2 25.05 15.86 29.77
N LYS A 3 26.19 15.18 29.71
CA LYS A 3 26.34 13.81 29.13
C LYS A 3 25.37 12.80 29.77
N PHE A 4 25.06 12.96 31.05
CA PHE A 4 24.12 12.13 31.80
C PHE A 4 22.67 12.23 31.32
N ASP A 5 22.24 13.39 30.81
CA ASP A 5 20.86 13.55 30.32
C ASP A 5 20.64 12.77 29.02
N LEU A 6 21.68 12.65 28.20
CA LEU A 6 21.67 11.84 26.98
C LEU A 6 21.55 10.34 27.29
N GLU A 7 22.25 9.86 28.31
CA GLU A 7 22.19 8.46 28.74
C GLU A 7 20.83 8.11 29.35
N LYS A 8 20.25 9.01 30.15
CA LYS A 8 18.88 8.85 30.67
C LYS A 8 17.84 8.80 29.54
N ASN A 9 17.97 9.68 28.54
CA ASN A 9 17.07 9.68 27.39
C ASN A 9 17.20 8.40 26.55
N LYS A 10 18.41 7.84 26.43
CA LYS A 10 18.62 6.54 25.75
C LYS A 10 17.99 5.39 26.53
N ALA A 11 18.15 5.35 27.84
CA ALA A 11 17.52 4.35 28.70
C ALA A 11 15.99 4.43 28.64
N LEU A 12 15.42 5.65 28.64
CA LEU A 12 13.98 5.86 28.49
C LEU A 12 13.44 5.40 27.13
N LYS A 13 14.20 5.62 26.05
CA LYS A 13 13.83 5.12 24.71
C LYS A 13 13.82 3.59 24.67
N LEU A 14 14.89 2.96 25.15
CA LEU A 14 14.98 1.48 25.22
C LEU A 14 13.85 0.89 26.06
N ALA A 15 13.52 1.49 27.21
CA ALA A 15 12.42 1.02 28.05
C ALA A 15 11.05 1.17 27.39
N ASN A 16 10.83 2.25 26.62
CA ASN A 16 9.59 2.44 25.87
C ASN A 16 9.46 1.46 24.70
N GLU A 17 10.55 1.20 23.95
CA GLU A 17 10.58 0.21 22.88
C GLU A 17 10.26 -1.20 23.42
N LEU A 18 10.86 -1.59 24.56
CA LEU A 18 10.60 -2.88 25.18
C LEU A 18 9.13 -3.04 25.64
N LYS A 19 8.52 -1.95 26.15
CA LYS A 19 7.09 -1.96 26.55
C LYS A 19 6.15 -2.02 25.35
N GLN A 20 6.51 -1.42 24.21
CA GLN A 20 5.69 -1.44 23.01
C GLN A 20 5.79 -2.77 22.23
N GLY A 21 6.90 -3.50 22.34
CA GLY A 21 7.10 -4.80 21.70
C GLY A 21 6.11 -5.90 22.13
N ASN A 22 5.51 -5.77 23.31
CA ASN A 22 4.54 -6.75 23.84
C ASN A 22 3.06 -6.36 23.66
N ALA A 23 2.76 -5.30 22.89
CA ALA A 23 1.38 -4.92 22.57
C ALA A 23 0.85 -5.57 21.28
N ALA A 24 1.45 -6.68 20.84
CA ALA A 24 0.87 -7.53 19.81
C ALA A 24 -0.36 -8.23 20.40
N ARG A 25 -1.55 -7.84 19.94
CA ARG A 25 -2.81 -8.48 20.27
C ARG A 25 -2.69 -9.98 19.95
N PHE A 26 -2.79 -10.82 20.97
CA PHE A 26 -2.82 -12.27 20.83
C PHE A 26 -3.87 -12.69 19.79
N GLY A 27 -3.45 -13.38 18.73
CA GLY A 27 -4.35 -14.15 17.87
C GLY A 27 -4.32 -13.88 16.36
N VAL A 28 -3.59 -12.89 15.85
CA VAL A 28 -3.47 -12.69 14.39
C VAL A 28 -1.99 -12.73 13.99
N PRO A 29 -1.53 -13.73 13.22
CA PRO A 29 -0.17 -13.71 12.68
C PRO A 29 -0.04 -12.43 11.83
N PRO A 30 0.97 -11.58 12.08
CA PRO A 30 1.22 -10.46 11.20
C PRO A 30 1.66 -11.04 9.86
N GLU A 31 0.76 -11.07 8.87
CA GLU A 31 1.19 -11.10 7.48
C GLU A 31 2.30 -10.06 7.34
N PRO A 32 3.43 -10.39 6.70
CA PRO A 32 4.49 -9.43 6.44
C PRO A 32 3.87 -8.35 5.55
N LYS A 33 3.34 -7.30 6.17
CA LYS A 33 2.87 -6.11 5.50
C LYS A 33 4.12 -5.50 4.88
N LEU A 34 4.38 -5.87 3.63
CA LEU A 34 5.32 -5.20 2.76
C LEU A 34 5.14 -3.71 3.02
N ASP A 35 6.23 -3.06 3.40
CA ASP A 35 6.19 -1.70 3.90
C ASP A 35 5.48 -0.86 2.82
N LYS A 36 4.39 -0.17 3.19
CA LYS A 36 3.51 0.50 2.21
C LYS A 36 4.29 1.49 1.33
N ARG A 37 5.47 1.90 1.78
CA ARG A 37 6.45 2.71 1.04
C ARG A 37 7.15 1.93 -0.07
N GLU A 38 7.57 0.70 0.17
CA GLU A 38 8.17 -0.17 -0.82
C GLU A 38 7.15 -0.57 -1.89
N GLN A 39 5.91 -0.85 -1.48
CA GLN A 39 4.83 -1.12 -2.42
C GLN A 39 4.55 0.10 -3.32
N ARG A 40 4.46 1.31 -2.74
CA ARG A 40 4.33 2.56 -3.52
C ARG A 40 5.52 2.80 -4.44
N ARG A 41 6.74 2.44 -4.03
CA ARG A 41 7.93 2.59 -4.87
C ARG A 41 7.86 1.65 -6.07
N LEU A 42 7.47 0.39 -5.86
CA LEU A 42 7.27 -0.58 -6.93
C LEU A 42 6.12 -0.16 -7.87
N ASP A 43 5.05 0.41 -7.32
CA ASP A 43 3.94 0.94 -8.12
C ASP A 43 4.39 2.17 -8.93
N GLN A 44 5.17 3.06 -8.35
CA GLN A 44 5.76 4.21 -9.05
C GLN A 44 6.74 3.78 -10.16
N GLU A 45 7.61 2.80 -9.90
CA GLU A 45 8.53 2.23 -10.89
C GLU A 45 7.76 1.56 -12.04
N LYS A 46 6.55 1.03 -11.78
CA LYS A 46 5.63 0.51 -12.80
C LYS A 46 4.73 1.59 -13.43
N GLY A 47 4.86 2.86 -13.03
CA GLY A 47 4.03 3.97 -13.50
C GLY A 47 2.58 3.94 -12.99
N LEU A 48 2.26 3.12 -11.99
CA LEU A 48 0.95 3.09 -11.34
C LEU A 48 0.80 4.29 -10.40
N VAL A 49 -0.11 5.19 -10.76
CA VAL A 49 -0.47 6.34 -9.93
C VAL A 49 -1.75 6.01 -9.14
N PRO A 50 -1.79 6.23 -7.81
CA PRO A 50 -3.02 6.07 -7.06
C PRO A 50 -4.03 7.15 -7.48
N PHE A 51 -5.03 6.75 -8.27
CA PHE A 51 -6.06 7.64 -8.81
C PHE A 51 -7.39 7.43 -8.07
N ALA A 52 -7.72 8.32 -7.15
CA ALA A 52 -8.94 8.25 -6.36
C ALA A 52 -10.10 8.96 -7.07
N CYS A 53 -10.82 8.26 -7.94
CA CYS A 53 -12.09 8.73 -8.50
C CYS A 53 -13.28 8.08 -7.80
N LYS A 54 -14.35 8.86 -7.61
CA LYS A 54 -15.63 8.34 -7.15
C LYS A 54 -16.35 7.72 -8.35
N LEU A 55 -16.59 6.41 -8.30
CA LEU A 55 -17.33 5.66 -9.30
C LEU A 55 -18.68 5.24 -8.72
N ASP A 56 -19.66 4.98 -9.59
CA ASP A 56 -20.93 4.39 -9.17
C ASP A 56 -20.70 3.00 -8.57
N SER A 57 -21.42 2.68 -7.51
CA SER A 57 -21.37 1.37 -6.85
C SER A 57 -21.68 0.19 -7.78
N HIS A 58 -22.57 0.37 -8.77
CA HIS A 58 -22.88 -0.68 -9.74
C HIS A 58 -21.72 -0.90 -10.71
N LEU A 59 -21.05 0.19 -11.11
CA LEU A 59 -19.90 0.14 -12.01
C LEU A 59 -18.69 -0.52 -11.32
N VAL A 60 -18.48 -0.28 -10.02
CA VAL A 60 -17.43 -0.95 -9.24
C VAL A 60 -17.66 -2.46 -9.16
N LYS A 61 -18.92 -2.92 -9.05
CA LYS A 61 -19.25 -4.36 -9.06
C LYS A 61 -18.92 -5.00 -10.40
N GLN A 62 -19.33 -4.37 -11.50
CA GLN A 62 -19.00 -4.85 -12.85
C GLN A 62 -17.49 -4.88 -13.09
N LEU A 63 -16.76 -3.87 -12.60
CA LEU A 63 -15.31 -3.83 -12.66
C LEU A 63 -14.69 -5.00 -11.87
N GLN A 64 -15.23 -5.30 -10.69
CA GLN A 64 -14.76 -6.41 -9.86
C GLN A 64 -15.02 -7.77 -10.51
N GLU A 65 -16.21 -7.98 -11.09
CA GLU A 65 -16.52 -9.18 -11.86
C GLU A 65 -15.57 -9.34 -13.05
N HIS A 66 -15.33 -8.27 -13.81
CA HIS A 66 -14.39 -8.29 -14.94
C HIS A 66 -12.94 -8.52 -14.48
N ALA A 67 -12.54 -7.97 -13.33
CA ALA A 67 -11.21 -8.18 -12.76
C ALA A 67 -10.99 -9.60 -12.24
N THR A 68 -12.03 -10.29 -11.76
CA THR A 68 -11.90 -11.71 -11.35
C THR A 68 -11.57 -12.64 -12.52
N GLN A 69 -11.86 -12.21 -13.75
CA GLN A 69 -11.57 -12.97 -14.97
C GLN A 69 -10.22 -12.62 -15.60
N HIS A 70 -9.51 -11.60 -15.07
CA HIS A 70 -8.25 -11.12 -15.62
C HIS A 70 -7.06 -11.49 -14.73
N GLU A 71 -6.07 -12.19 -15.31
CA GLU A 71 -4.84 -12.63 -14.62
C GLU A 71 -3.93 -11.47 -14.17
N GLY A 72 -4.15 -10.26 -14.68
CA GLY A 72 -3.46 -9.03 -14.27
C GLY A 72 -4.09 -8.33 -13.04
N GLY A 73 -5.24 -8.81 -12.56
CA GLY A 73 -5.95 -8.17 -11.45
C GLY A 73 -6.70 -6.88 -11.85
N MET A 74 -7.10 -6.11 -10.83
CA MET A 74 -8.01 -4.97 -10.99
C MET A 74 -7.43 -3.82 -11.84
N SER A 75 -6.15 -3.51 -11.66
CA SER A 75 -5.51 -2.37 -12.33
C SER A 75 -5.37 -2.60 -13.84
N GLU A 76 -5.00 -3.81 -14.25
CA GLU A 76 -4.87 -4.23 -15.63
C GLU A 76 -6.23 -4.35 -16.31
N ALA A 77 -7.22 -4.94 -15.65
CA ALA A 77 -8.60 -5.00 -16.16
C ALA A 77 -9.17 -3.59 -16.39
N LEU A 78 -8.91 -2.65 -15.47
CA LEU A 78 -9.26 -1.25 -15.63
C LEU A 78 -8.48 -0.61 -16.79
N ALA A 79 -7.18 -0.87 -16.92
CA ALA A 79 -6.37 -0.35 -18.02
C ALA A 79 -6.89 -0.81 -19.40
N ASP A 80 -7.25 -2.08 -19.55
CA ASP A 80 -7.80 -2.61 -20.80
C ASP A 80 -9.15 -1.98 -21.15
N LEU A 81 -10.02 -1.75 -20.16
CA LEU A 81 -11.29 -1.06 -20.35
C LEU A 81 -11.09 0.42 -20.72
N LEU A 82 -10.11 1.09 -20.12
CA LEU A 82 -9.77 2.48 -20.44
C LEU A 82 -9.20 2.60 -21.86
N VAL A 83 -8.40 1.63 -22.30
CA VAL A 83 -7.92 1.57 -23.69
C VAL A 83 -9.07 1.33 -24.67
N LYS A 84 -9.98 0.39 -24.35
CA LYS A 84 -11.20 0.16 -25.16
C LYS A 84 -12.11 1.40 -25.22
N ALA A 85 -12.16 2.20 -24.16
CA ALA A 85 -12.92 3.45 -24.12
C ALA A 85 -12.27 4.60 -24.93
N GLY A 86 -11.06 4.39 -25.48
CA GLY A 86 -10.38 5.34 -26.36
C GLY A 86 -9.24 6.13 -25.71
N LEU A 87 -8.78 5.75 -24.52
CA LEU A 87 -7.59 6.34 -23.91
C LEU A 87 -6.32 5.60 -24.36
N GLU A 88 -5.30 6.33 -24.79
CA GLU A 88 -4.03 5.72 -25.19
C GLU A 88 -3.14 5.45 -23.96
N ARG A 89 -2.71 4.19 -23.79
CA ARG A 89 -1.66 3.83 -22.82
C ARG A 89 -0.30 4.18 -23.40
N LYS A 90 0.16 5.42 -23.20
CA LYS A 90 1.58 5.73 -23.37
C LYS A 90 2.37 5.06 -22.24
N ALA A 91 3.09 4.00 -22.57
CA ALA A 91 4.09 3.44 -21.67
C ALA A 91 5.10 4.55 -21.35
N ALA A 92 5.27 4.87 -20.06
CA ALA A 92 6.31 5.78 -19.62
C ALA A 92 7.66 5.08 -19.86
N ASN A 93 8.54 5.76 -20.62
CA ASN A 93 9.95 5.39 -20.78
C ASN A 93 10.71 5.55 -19.47
#